data_AF-A0A2J4PWH3-F1
#
_entry.id   AF-A0A2J4PWH3-F1
#
_cell.length_a   1.000
_cell.length_b   1.000
_cell.length_c   1.000
_cell.angle_alpha   90.00
_cell.angle_beta   90.00
_cell.angle_gamma   90.00
#
_symmetry.space_group_name_H-M   'P 1'
#
loop_
_entity.id
_entity.type
_entity.pdbx_description
1 polymer ?
#
loop_
_entity_poly.entity_id
_entity_poly.type
_entity_poly.pdbx_seq_one_letter_code
_entity_poly.pdbx_strand_id
1 'polypeptide(L)'
;VMAADPIHQRLCKELGKNLSFTRLDELARNALAKGLINQDEADILVRAETSRLRSINVDDFAPDELATRPVKLPEKVRKIEAA
;
A
#
# COMPACT_ATOMS: atom_id res chain seq x y z
N VAL A 1 -3.54 6.03 -5.22
CA VAL A 1 -4.66 5.25 -4.62
C VAL A 1 -4.31 3.79 -4.31
N MET A 2 -3.36 3.15 -5.01
CA MET A 2 -3.04 1.71 -4.81
C MET A 2 -2.63 1.31 -3.38
N ALA A 3 -1.99 2.20 -2.59
CA ALA A 3 -1.56 1.89 -1.23
C ALA A 3 -2.70 1.85 -0.18
N ALA A 4 -3.84 2.50 -0.45
CA ALA A 4 -4.97 2.55 0.49
C ALA A 4 -5.85 1.30 0.46
N ASP A 5 -5.84 0.58 -0.67
CA ASP A 5 -6.63 -0.65 -0.85
C ASP A 5 -6.27 -1.76 0.16
N PRO A 6 -4.99 -2.15 0.36
CA PRO A 6 -4.63 -3.18 1.33
C PRO A 6 -4.90 -2.78 2.79
N ILE A 7 -4.87 -1.48 3.11
CA ILE A 7 -5.20 -0.95 4.44
C ILE A 7 -6.72 -1.06 4.66
N HIS A 8 -7.51 -0.64 3.69
CA HIS A 8 -8.97 -0.73 3.72
C HIS A 8 -9.45 -2.19 3.81
N GLN A 9 -8.87 -3.10 3.02
CA GLN A 9 -9.19 -4.53 3.08
C GLN A 9 -8.91 -5.13 4.46
N ARG A 10 -7.79 -4.76 5.10
CA ARG A 10 -7.50 -5.16 6.47
C ARG A 10 -8.54 -4.63 7.44
N LEU A 11 -8.91 -3.35 7.34
CA LEU A 11 -9.91 -2.75 8.22
C LEU A 11 -11.31 -3.36 8.03
N CYS A 12 -11.73 -3.67 6.80
CA CYS A 12 -12.98 -4.40 6.54
C CYS A 12 -13.00 -5.78 7.21
N LYS A 13 -11.86 -6.49 7.19
CA LYS A 13 -11.71 -7.80 7.86
C LYS A 13 -11.75 -7.67 9.38
N GLU A 14 -10.97 -6.75 9.94
CA GLU A 14 -10.91 -6.51 11.40
C GLU A 14 -12.26 -6.07 11.97
N LEU A 15 -12.99 -5.24 11.23
CA LEU A 15 -14.31 -4.74 11.63
C LEU A 15 -15.44 -5.72 11.26
N GLY A 16 -15.14 -6.77 10.50
CA GLY A 16 -16.13 -7.74 10.00
C GLY A 16 -17.24 -7.12 9.14
N LYS A 17 -16.98 -5.96 8.55
CA LYS A 17 -17.97 -5.17 7.81
C LYS A 17 -17.39 -4.76 6.47
N ASN A 18 -18.19 -4.86 5.42
CA ASN A 18 -17.82 -4.36 4.10
C ASN A 18 -18.04 -2.85 4.07
N LEU A 19 -17.01 -2.10 4.46
CA LEU A 19 -17.05 -0.64 4.48
C LEU A 19 -16.91 -0.11 3.05
N SER A 20 -17.61 1.00 2.78
CA SER A 20 -17.50 1.69 1.51
C SER A 20 -16.15 2.41 1.42
N PHE A 21 -15.53 2.39 0.25
CA PHE A 21 -14.28 3.12 -0.03
C PHE A 21 -14.55 4.62 -0.25
N THR A 22 -15.14 5.24 0.76
CA THR A 22 -15.62 6.63 0.80
C THR A 22 -15.48 7.13 2.23
N ARG A 23 -15.09 8.39 2.42
CA ARG A 23 -14.81 8.98 3.75
C ARG A 23 -13.67 8.25 4.45
N LEU A 24 -12.59 8.02 3.70
CA LEU A 24 -11.41 7.33 4.20
C LEU A 24 -10.72 8.13 5.30
N ASP A 25 -10.93 9.46 5.34
CA ASP A 25 -10.51 10.34 6.42
C ASP A 25 -11.10 9.94 7.79
N GLU A 26 -12.41 9.70 7.84
CA GLU A 26 -13.14 9.33 9.04
C GLU A 26 -12.80 7.90 9.46
N LEU A 27 -12.66 7.01 8.47
CA LEU A 27 -12.27 5.63 8.68
C LEU A 27 -10.85 5.54 9.24
N ALA A 28 -9.91 6.33 8.72
CA ALA A 28 -8.53 6.42 9.20
C ALA A 28 -8.47 6.89 10.66
N ARG A 29 -9.21 7.95 11.01
CA ARG A 29 -9.27 8.46 12.41
C ARG A 29 -9.81 7.41 13.37
N ASN A 30 -10.89 6.73 12.99
CA ASN A 30 -11.48 5.67 13.81
C ASN A 30 -10.54 4.47 13.96
N ALA A 31 -9.86 4.08 12.89
CA ALA A 31 -8.90 2.98 12.91
C ALA A 31 -7.66 3.32 13.75
N LEU A 32 -7.14 4.54 13.64
CA LEU A 32 -6.03 5.06 14.43
C LEU A 32 -6.39 5.10 15.93
N ALA A 33 -7.60 5.59 16.27
CA ALA A 33 -8.08 5.63 17.65
C ALA A 33 -8.26 4.24 18.27
N LYS A 34 -8.55 3.23 17.45
CA LYS A 34 -8.62 1.82 17.85
C LYS A 34 -7.25 1.12 17.87
N GLY A 35 -6.19 1.78 17.40
CA GLY A 35 -4.86 1.19 17.24
C GLY A 35 -4.79 0.10 16.18
N LEU A 36 -5.69 0.12 15.19
CA LEU A 36 -5.71 -0.86 14.08
C LEU A 36 -4.71 -0.53 12.97
N ILE A 37 -4.31 0.73 12.88
CA ILE A 37 -3.35 1.27 11.90
C ILE A 37 -2.43 2.29 12.56
N ASN A 38 -1.30 2.56 11.91
CA ASN A 38 -0.36 3.58 12.34
C ASN A 38 -0.68 4.96 11.76
N GLN A 39 0.00 6.00 12.28
CA GLN A 39 -0.19 7.38 11.81
C GLN A 39 0.08 7.53 10.30
N ASP A 40 1.09 6.83 9.78
CA ASP A 40 1.42 6.75 8.34
C ASP A 40 0.27 6.16 7.51
N GLU A 41 -0.26 5.01 7.91
CA GLU A 41 -1.37 4.35 7.22
C GLU A 41 -2.65 5.19 7.26
N ALA A 42 -2.90 5.89 8.37
CA ALA A 42 -4.00 6.83 8.49
C ALA A 42 -3.85 7.99 7.50
N ASP A 43 -2.64 8.51 7.35
CA ASP A 43 -2.34 9.60 6.41
C ASP A 43 -2.48 9.15 4.95
N ILE A 44 -2.07 7.93 4.61
CA ILE A 44 -2.28 7.32 3.28
C ILE A 44 -3.77 7.24 2.93
N LEU A 45 -4.63 6.85 3.88
CA LEU A 45 -6.09 6.78 3.68
C LEU A 45 -6.70 8.19 3.45
N VAL A 46 -6.31 9.17 4.26
CA VAL A 46 -6.74 10.58 4.12
C VAL A 46 -6.25 11.17 2.80
N ARG A 47 -5.00 10.91 2.42
CA ARG A 47 -4.43 11.33 1.13
C ARG A 47 -5.10 10.63 -0.03
N ALA A 48 -5.45 9.34 0.06
CA ALA A 48 -6.13 8.63 -1.01
C ALA A 48 -7.50 9.27 -1.33
N GLU A 49 -8.25 9.65 -0.30
CA GLU A 49 -9.49 10.39 -0.47
C GLU A 49 -9.27 11.80 -1.03
N THR A 50 -8.29 12.53 -0.48
CA THR A 50 -7.98 13.89 -0.94
C THR A 50 -7.44 13.87 -2.38
N SER A 51 -6.69 12.84 -2.77
CA SER A 51 -6.13 12.65 -4.12
C SER A 51 -7.22 12.36 -5.16
N ARG A 52 -8.34 11.74 -4.74
CA ARG A 52 -9.53 11.61 -5.60
C ARG A 52 -10.14 12.98 -5.94
N LEU A 53 -10.01 13.96 -5.04
CA LEU A 53 -10.48 15.34 -5.20
C LEU A 53 -9.43 16.26 -5.82
N ARG A 54 -8.15 15.96 -5.65
CA ARG A 54 -7.01 16.75 -6.12
C ARG A 54 -5.99 15.81 -6.74
N SER A 55 -6.22 15.42 -7.99
CA SER A 55 -5.17 14.82 -8.81
C SER A 55 -3.91 15.69 -8.71
N ILE A 56 -2.74 15.06 -8.52
CA ILE A 56 -1.40 15.67 -8.41
C ILE A 56 -0.98 15.99 -6.95
N ASN A 57 -0.60 14.97 -6.18
CA ASN A 57 0.80 14.84 -5.78
C ASN A 57 1.09 13.44 -5.22
N VAL A 58 2.08 12.81 -5.85
CA VAL A 58 2.60 11.48 -5.58
C VAL A 58 3.85 11.67 -4.74
N ASP A 59 3.77 11.46 -3.44
CA ASP A 59 4.93 11.37 -2.56
C ASP A 59 4.51 10.66 -1.27
N ASP A 60 4.36 9.33 -1.35
CA ASP A 60 4.36 8.47 -0.16
C ASP A 60 4.58 7.01 -0.56
N PHE A 61 5.72 6.76 -1.19
CA PHE A 61 6.25 5.41 -1.36
C PHE A 61 7.35 5.28 -0.31
N ALA A 62 7.00 4.83 0.89
CA ALA A 62 7.99 4.48 1.90
C ALA A 62 8.94 3.42 1.30
N PRO A 63 10.23 3.71 1.09
CA PRO A 63 11.16 2.79 0.42
C PRO A 63 11.58 1.60 1.30
N ASP A 64 11.01 1.45 2.50
CA ASP A 64 11.52 0.57 3.55
C ASP A 64 11.00 -0.88 3.51
N GLU A 65 9.98 -1.20 2.70
CA GLU A 65 9.56 -2.60 2.51
C GLU A 65 10.42 -3.39 1.50
N LEU A 66 11.42 -2.75 0.89
CA LEU A 66 12.42 -3.41 0.02
C LEU A 66 13.58 -4.00 0.83
N ALA A 67 13.27 -4.79 1.86
CA ALA A 67 14.25 -5.66 2.52
C ALA A 67 14.69 -6.76 1.54
N THR A 68 15.76 -6.44 0.81
CA THR A 68 16.50 -7.28 -0.13
C THR A 68 16.70 -8.71 0.38
N ARG A 69 16.20 -9.70 -0.35
CA ARG A 69 16.82 -11.04 -0.35
C ARG A 69 17.61 -11.19 -1.65
N PRO A 70 18.92 -11.44 -1.59
CA PRO A 70 19.75 -11.51 -2.79
C PRO A 70 19.36 -12.73 -3.64
N VAL A 71 19.16 -12.48 -4.94
CA VAL A 71 18.86 -13.49 -5.95
C VAL A 71 20.12 -14.33 -6.19
N LYS A 72 20.09 -15.62 -5.89
CA LYS A 72 21.05 -16.58 -6.46
C LYS A 72 20.47 -17.10 -7.77
N LEU A 73 20.86 -16.50 -8.89
CA LEU A 73 20.75 -17.11 -10.21
C LEU A 73 22.01 -17.96 -10.45
N PRO A 74 21.90 -19.27 -10.76
CA PRO A 74 22.98 -19.96 -11.43
C PRO A 74 22.97 -19.60 -12.92
N GLU A 75 24.03 -18.92 -13.32
CA GLU A 75 24.39 -18.60 -14.69
C GLU A 75 24.73 -19.91 -15.45
N LYS A 76 24.02 -20.21 -16.54
CA LYS A 76 24.53 -21.13 -17.55
C LYS A 76 24.35 -20.54 -18.93
N VAL A 77 25.41 -19.83 -19.32
CA VAL A 77 25.69 -19.26 -20.63
C VAL A 77 25.43 -20.31 -21.72
N ARG A 78 24.53 -19.96 -22.64
CA ARG A 78 24.40 -20.58 -23.96
C ARG A 78 25.66 -20.29 -24.76
N LYS A 79 26.27 -21.32 -25.34
CA LYS A 79 27.06 -21.18 -26.57
C LYS A 79 26.36 -21.99 -27.64
N ILE A 80 25.68 -21.29 -28.54
CA ILE A 80 25.30 -21.80 -29.86
C ILE A 80 26.04 -20.88 -30.81
N GLU A 81 27.15 -21.35 -31.37
CA GLU A 81 27.76 -20.71 -32.54
C GLU A 81 27.82 -21.77 -33.64
N ALA A 82 27.19 -21.40 -34.75
CA ALA A 82 27.26 -22.08 -36.03
C ALA A 82 28.55 -21.65 -36.73
N ALA A 83 29.27 -22.62 -37.31
CA ALA A 83 30.23 -22.46 -38.38
C ALA A 83 30.30 -23.78 -39.15
#